data_AF-A0A931PUR1-F1
#
_entry.id   AF-A0A931PUR1-F1
#
_cell.length_a   1.000
_cell.length_b   1.000
_cell.length_c   1.000
_cell.angle_alpha   90.00
_cell.angle_beta   90.00
_cell.angle_gamma   90.00
#
_symmetry.space_group_name_H-M   'P 1'
#
loop_
_entity.id
_entity.type
_entity.pdbx_description
1 polymer ?
#
loop_
_entity_poly.entity_id
_entity_poly.type
_entity_poly.pdbx_seq_one_letter_code
_entity_poly.pdbx_strand_id
1 'polypeptide(L)'
;MHQRPKQVDSLASLGCPDRRLNKLAAQIDSLLIDTTAMLPGQPGGLSESEIERLRVLGPRLKPICAELASYSIPQTLEHGDLWPDQILSRREKPVFIDWSDSSISHPFFSLNFLSDPIEMQPFLTRAPNVRERLSDAYLEPWASFAPMEKLKRIFKLADLLAPLHYATLYHTHILPNMEVQWEMEKMIPFYLKKLMRSFSSLNI
;
A
#
# COMPACT_ATOMS: atom_id res chain seq x y z
N MET A 1 -13.34 -13.07 -17.77
CA MET A 1 -12.12 -12.24 -17.70
C MET A 1 -12.25 -10.88 -18.43
N HIS A 2 -13.02 -10.79 -19.52
CA HIS A 2 -13.19 -9.57 -20.35
C HIS A 2 -13.94 -8.36 -19.73
N GLN A 3 -14.46 -8.45 -18.51
CA GLN A 3 -15.24 -7.36 -17.88
C GLN A 3 -14.39 -6.37 -17.06
N ARG A 4 -13.25 -6.81 -16.50
CA ARG A 4 -12.44 -6.00 -15.57
C ARG A 4 -11.83 -4.74 -16.19
N PRO A 5 -11.26 -4.77 -17.43
CA PRO A 5 -10.71 -3.55 -18.04
C PRO A 5 -11.77 -2.47 -18.28
N LYS A 6 -12.96 -2.86 -18.76
CA LYS A 6 -14.08 -1.94 -19.00
C LYS A 6 -14.58 -1.26 -17.72
N GLN A 7 -14.50 -1.94 -16.58
CA GLN A 7 -14.88 -1.38 -15.29
C GLN A 7 -13.87 -0.33 -14.79
N VAL A 8 -12.57 -0.55 -15.00
CA VAL A 8 -11.52 0.40 -14.63
C VAL A 8 -11.61 1.68 -15.46
N ASP A 9 -11.80 1.57 -16.76
CA ASP A 9 -11.98 2.75 -17.64
C ASP A 9 -13.23 3.54 -17.25
N SER A 10 -14.31 2.85 -16.88
CA SER A 10 -15.52 3.49 -16.37
C SER A 10 -15.26 4.24 -15.07
N LEU A 11 -14.55 3.64 -14.10
CA LEU A 11 -14.19 4.31 -12.85
C LEU A 11 -13.33 5.55 -13.11
N ALA A 12 -12.35 5.46 -14.02
CA ALA A 12 -11.52 6.59 -14.39
C ALA A 12 -12.37 7.73 -15.01
N SER A 13 -13.32 7.38 -15.88
CA SER A 13 -14.23 8.36 -16.49
C SER A 13 -15.17 9.04 -15.48
N LEU A 14 -15.45 8.39 -14.35
CA LEU A 14 -16.23 8.93 -13.24
C LEU A 14 -15.38 9.76 -12.26
N GLY A 15 -14.09 9.95 -12.53
CA GLY A 15 -13.19 10.76 -11.69
C GLY A 15 -12.51 9.97 -10.57
N CYS A 16 -12.55 8.63 -10.58
CA CYS A 16 -11.78 7.84 -9.63
C CYS A 16 -10.28 8.14 -9.79
N PRO A 17 -9.56 8.49 -8.69
CA PRO A 17 -8.14 8.81 -8.75
C PRO A 17 -7.31 7.69 -9.37
N ASP A 18 -6.34 8.04 -10.22
CA ASP A 18 -5.39 7.10 -10.81
C ASP A 18 -4.08 7.11 -10.01
N ARG A 19 -3.80 5.99 -9.32
CA ARG A 19 -2.60 5.79 -8.50
C ARG A 19 -1.83 4.52 -8.89
N ARG A 20 -1.93 4.12 -10.16
CA ARG A 20 -1.20 2.98 -10.72
C ARG A 20 0.32 3.11 -10.54
N LEU A 21 1.04 1.99 -10.68
CA LEU A 21 2.48 1.89 -10.40
C LEU A 21 3.35 2.92 -11.13
N ASN A 22 2.98 3.35 -12.34
CA ASN A 22 3.68 4.41 -13.06
C ASN A 22 3.52 5.79 -12.38
N LYS A 23 2.37 6.06 -11.77
CA LYS A 23 2.13 7.27 -10.97
C LYS A 23 2.92 7.21 -9.67
N LEU A 24 2.87 6.06 -8.98
CA LEU A 24 3.68 5.82 -7.79
C LEU A 24 5.17 6.09 -8.08
N ALA A 25 5.73 5.48 -9.12
CA ALA A 25 7.13 5.63 -9.50
C ALA A 25 7.54 7.08 -9.79
N ALA A 26 6.63 7.89 -10.34
CA ALA A 26 6.86 9.30 -10.64
C ALA A 26 6.86 10.19 -9.39
N GLN A 27 6.22 9.77 -8.30
CA GLN A 27 6.10 10.54 -7.06
C GLN A 27 7.24 10.28 -6.05
N ILE A 28 8.04 9.23 -6.26
CA ILE A 28 9.10 8.79 -5.32
C ILE A 28 10.08 9.91 -5.01
N ASP A 29 10.65 10.55 -6.03
CA ASP A 29 11.71 11.54 -5.82
C ASP A 29 11.19 12.77 -5.06
N SER A 30 9.96 13.19 -5.37
CA SER A 30 9.31 14.33 -4.70
C SER A 30 9.06 14.04 -3.22
N LEU A 31 8.67 12.81 -2.87
CA LEU A 31 8.49 12.40 -1.48
C LEU A 31 9.84 12.36 -0.74
N LEU A 32 10.88 11.82 -1.37
CA LEU A 32 12.18 11.61 -0.72
C LEU A 32 13.02 12.88 -0.57
N ILE A 33 12.81 13.90 -1.40
CA ILE A 33 13.47 15.20 -1.25
C ILE A 33 12.81 16.09 -0.17
N ASP A 34 11.50 15.90 0.07
CA ASP A 34 10.74 16.64 1.07
C ASP A 34 11.05 16.17 2.49
N THR A 35 12.18 16.66 3.01
CA THR A 35 12.65 16.32 4.35
C THR A 35 11.69 16.86 5.43
N THR A 36 10.98 17.96 5.16
CA THR A 36 10.00 18.53 6.12
C THR A 36 8.85 17.56 6.36
N ALA A 37 8.34 16.92 5.31
CA ALA A 37 7.29 15.90 5.42
C ALA A 37 7.69 14.67 6.27
N MET A 38 8.99 14.47 6.54
CA MET A 38 9.50 13.40 7.39
C MET A 38 9.54 13.78 8.88
N LEU A 39 9.23 15.04 9.21
CA LEU A 39 9.13 15.60 10.56
C LEU A 39 10.39 15.35 11.44
N PRO A 40 11.61 15.67 10.95
CA PRO A 40 12.83 15.39 11.69
C PRO A 40 12.81 16.06 13.08
N GLY A 41 13.21 15.30 14.10
CA GLY A 41 13.27 15.77 15.48
C GLY A 41 11.91 15.89 16.19
N GLN A 42 10.80 15.58 15.53
CA GLN A 42 9.47 15.58 16.14
C GLN A 42 9.03 14.19 16.64
N PRO A 43 8.14 14.11 17.65
CA PRO A 43 7.55 12.84 18.06
C PRO A 43 6.84 12.11 16.91
N GLY A 44 7.35 10.93 16.55
CA GLY A 44 6.83 10.11 15.45
C GLY A 44 7.54 10.31 14.11
N GLY A 45 8.26 11.43 13.94
CA GLY A 45 9.08 11.72 12.76
C GLY A 45 10.33 10.86 12.64
N LEU A 46 11.07 11.01 11.54
CA LEU A 46 12.27 10.22 11.26
C LEU A 46 13.52 10.84 11.89
N SER A 47 14.48 9.99 12.28
CA SER A 47 15.84 10.43 12.60
C SER A 47 16.62 10.80 11.34
N GLU A 48 17.72 11.55 11.49
CA GLU A 48 18.62 11.86 10.38
C GLU A 48 19.17 10.58 9.69
N SER A 49 19.47 9.54 10.47
CA SER A 49 19.96 8.27 9.94
C SER A 49 18.88 7.49 9.17
N GLU A 50 17.62 7.58 9.61
CA GLU A 50 16.47 7.02 8.88
C GLU A 50 16.24 7.75 7.55
N ILE A 51 16.35 9.08 7.53
CA ILE A 51 16.23 9.90 6.32
C ILE A 51 17.34 9.55 5.31
N GLU A 52 18.57 9.45 5.77
CA GLU A 52 19.69 9.07 4.90
C GLU A 52 19.51 7.66 4.34
N ARG A 53 19.05 6.72 5.17
CA ARG A 53 18.74 5.36 4.73
C ARG A 53 17.65 5.34 3.64
N LEU A 54 16.63 6.17 3.75
CA LEU A 54 15.59 6.30 2.72
C LEU A 54 16.16 6.84 1.40
N ARG A 55 17.05 7.83 1.46
CA ARG A 55 17.70 8.39 0.26
C ARG A 55 18.55 7.33 -0.45
N VAL A 56 19.29 6.51 0.29
CA VAL A 56 20.02 5.36 -0.24
C VAL A 56 19.09 4.31 -0.84
N LEU A 57 17.92 4.09 -0.24
CA LEU A 57 16.90 3.16 -0.73
C LEU A 57 16.22 3.65 -2.01
N GLY A 58 16.03 4.96 -2.16
CA GLY A 58 15.25 5.61 -3.23
C GLY A 58 15.51 5.07 -4.65
N PRO A 59 16.78 4.98 -5.11
CA PRO A 59 17.11 4.47 -6.44
C PRO A 59 16.61 3.03 -6.72
N ARG A 60 16.38 2.23 -5.67
CA ARG A 60 15.91 0.84 -5.80
C ARG A 60 14.40 0.73 -5.95
N LEU A 61 13.63 1.73 -5.51
CA LEU A 61 12.17 1.67 -5.48
C LEU A 61 11.55 1.70 -6.88
N LYS A 62 12.07 2.51 -7.80
CA LYS A 62 11.59 2.59 -9.18
C LYS A 62 11.75 1.27 -9.96
N PRO A 63 12.93 0.60 -9.93
CA PRO A 63 13.07 -0.75 -10.49
C PRO A 63 12.05 -1.76 -9.96
N ILE A 64 11.75 -1.74 -8.66
CA ILE A 64 10.78 -2.66 -8.05
C ILE A 64 9.36 -2.35 -8.53
N CYS A 65 9.01 -1.08 -8.72
CA CYS A 65 7.74 -0.69 -9.34
C CYS A 65 7.62 -1.24 -10.78
N ALA A 66 8.71 -1.14 -11.55
CA ALA A 66 8.76 -1.67 -12.92
C ALA A 66 8.67 -3.21 -12.95
N GLU A 67 9.36 -3.89 -12.02
CA GLU A 67 9.29 -5.33 -11.86
C GLU A 67 7.86 -5.77 -11.54
N LEU A 68 7.21 -5.14 -10.55
CA LEU A 68 5.83 -5.45 -10.18
C LEU A 68 4.87 -5.23 -11.36
N ALA A 69 5.05 -4.16 -12.13
CA ALA A 69 4.24 -3.87 -13.31
C ALA A 69 4.38 -4.93 -14.42
N SER A 70 5.50 -5.66 -14.49
CA SER A 70 5.75 -6.67 -15.53
C SER A 70 4.86 -7.92 -15.40
N TYR A 71 4.32 -8.20 -14.21
CA TYR A 71 3.58 -9.45 -13.94
C TYR A 71 2.15 -9.49 -14.50
N SER A 72 1.70 -8.45 -15.22
CA SER A 72 0.41 -8.40 -15.93
C SER A 72 -0.83 -8.67 -15.05
N ILE A 73 -0.73 -8.36 -13.76
CA ILE A 73 -1.89 -8.32 -12.87
C ILE A 73 -2.69 -7.05 -13.19
N PRO A 74 -3.99 -7.15 -13.54
CA PRO A 74 -4.76 -5.97 -13.91
C PRO A 74 -4.94 -5.07 -12.69
N GLN A 75 -4.84 -3.77 -12.95
CA GLN A 75 -5.16 -2.74 -11.97
C GLN A 75 -6.67 -2.78 -11.67
N THR A 76 -7.07 -2.43 -10.46
CA THR A 76 -8.47 -2.45 -10.02
C THR A 76 -8.80 -1.25 -9.16
N LEU A 77 -10.07 -1.13 -8.77
CA LEU A 77 -10.42 -0.35 -7.60
C LEU A 77 -9.68 -0.92 -6.39
N GLU A 78 -8.94 -0.07 -5.71
CA GLU A 78 -8.21 -0.28 -4.47
C GLU A 78 -8.87 0.62 -3.41
N HIS A 79 -8.97 0.13 -2.17
CA HIS A 79 -9.76 0.77 -1.11
C HIS A 79 -9.10 2.03 -0.54
N GLY A 80 -7.78 2.06 -0.46
CA GLY A 80 -6.99 3.18 0.06
C GLY A 80 -6.71 3.14 1.56
N ASP A 81 -7.57 2.47 2.34
CA ASP A 81 -7.53 2.48 3.82
C ASP A 81 -8.14 1.21 4.45
N LEU A 82 -7.80 0.00 3.95
CA LEU A 82 -8.46 -1.24 4.38
C LEU A 82 -7.99 -1.77 5.76
N TRP A 83 -8.05 -0.94 6.80
CA TRP A 83 -7.80 -1.36 8.18
C TRP A 83 -8.90 -2.30 8.70
N PRO A 84 -8.62 -3.10 9.75
CA PRO A 84 -9.62 -3.96 10.38
C PRO A 84 -10.92 -3.24 10.76
N ASP A 85 -10.83 -1.99 11.20
CA ASP A 85 -11.99 -1.19 11.63
C ASP A 85 -12.90 -0.79 10.46
N GLN A 86 -12.42 -0.87 9.23
CA GLN A 86 -13.23 -0.67 8.02
C GLN A 86 -14.01 -1.92 7.58
N ILE A 87 -13.89 -3.03 8.33
CA ILE A 87 -14.52 -4.31 8.00
C ILE A 87 -15.61 -4.63 9.02
N LEU A 88 -16.86 -4.40 8.63
CA LEU A 88 -18.01 -4.75 9.45
C LEU A 88 -18.36 -6.22 9.24
N SER A 89 -18.11 -7.05 10.26
CA SER A 89 -18.52 -8.45 10.25
C SER A 89 -20.05 -8.57 10.29
N ARG A 90 -20.61 -9.36 9.37
CA ARG A 90 -22.03 -9.72 9.29
C ARG A 90 -22.14 -11.21 9.03
N ARG A 91 -23.30 -11.79 9.35
CA ARG A 91 -23.53 -13.25 9.30
C ARG A 91 -23.31 -13.86 7.91
N GLU A 92 -23.62 -13.13 6.84
CA GLU A 92 -23.53 -13.66 5.47
C GLU A 92 -22.26 -13.20 4.74
N LYS A 93 -22.00 -11.89 4.70
CA LYS A 93 -20.83 -11.30 4.02
C LYS A 93 -20.34 -10.05 4.75
N PRO A 94 -19.03 -9.82 4.84
CA PRO A 94 -18.50 -8.58 5.41
C PRO A 94 -18.95 -7.37 4.57
N VAL A 95 -19.12 -6.24 5.24
CA VAL A 95 -19.32 -4.94 4.60
C VAL A 95 -18.06 -4.11 4.79
N PHE A 96 -17.52 -3.58 3.70
CA PHE A 96 -16.36 -2.69 3.69
C PHE A 96 -16.87 -1.24 3.61
N ILE A 97 -16.46 -0.43 4.56
CA ILE A 97 -16.86 0.98 4.69
C ILE A 97 -15.67 1.91 4.45
N ASP A 98 -15.93 3.21 4.39
CA ASP A 98 -14.89 4.24 4.23
C ASP A 98 -14.05 4.12 2.95
N TRP A 99 -14.73 4.28 1.82
CA TRP A 99 -14.11 4.28 0.49
C TRP A 99 -13.53 5.64 0.09
N SER A 100 -13.31 6.54 1.06
CA SER A 100 -12.90 7.94 0.81
C SER A 100 -11.57 8.04 0.06
N ASP A 101 -10.64 7.13 0.33
CA ASP A 101 -9.31 7.08 -0.27
C ASP A 101 -9.19 6.15 -1.48
N SER A 102 -10.31 5.69 -2.03
CA SER A 102 -10.30 4.73 -3.14
C SER A 102 -9.59 5.24 -4.38
N SER A 103 -8.90 4.35 -5.08
CA SER A 103 -8.22 4.69 -6.33
C SER A 103 -8.11 3.51 -7.29
N ILE A 104 -7.80 3.80 -8.54
CA ILE A 104 -7.33 2.78 -9.48
C ILE A 104 -5.86 2.52 -9.19
N SER A 105 -5.54 1.33 -8.68
CA SER A 105 -4.19 0.96 -8.26
C SER A 105 -3.92 -0.54 -8.40
N HIS A 106 -2.77 -0.99 -7.92
CA HIS A 106 -2.42 -2.40 -7.89
C HIS A 106 -3.28 -3.10 -6.82
N PRO A 107 -4.00 -4.19 -7.16
CA PRO A 107 -4.97 -4.82 -6.27
C PRO A 107 -4.34 -5.27 -4.95
N PHE A 108 -3.08 -5.68 -4.97
CA PHE A 108 -2.45 -6.29 -3.79
C PHE A 108 -2.01 -5.30 -2.70
N PHE A 109 -2.16 -3.98 -2.90
CA PHE A 109 -1.81 -3.01 -1.87
C PHE A 109 -2.73 -3.05 -0.67
N SER A 110 -4.04 -3.29 -0.83
CA SER A 110 -4.98 -3.29 0.30
C SER A 110 -4.68 -4.40 1.31
N LEU A 111 -4.10 -5.53 0.87
CA LEU A 111 -3.76 -6.63 1.78
C LEU A 111 -2.67 -6.23 2.80
N ASN A 112 -1.85 -5.21 2.50
CA ASN A 112 -0.79 -4.73 3.40
C ASN A 112 -1.32 -4.23 4.76
N PHE A 113 -2.56 -3.77 4.81
CA PHE A 113 -3.22 -3.38 6.06
C PHE A 113 -3.54 -4.57 6.96
N LEU A 114 -3.80 -5.74 6.36
CA LEU A 114 -4.23 -6.95 7.07
C LEU A 114 -3.09 -7.98 7.23
N SER A 115 -2.00 -7.83 6.48
CA SER A 115 -0.83 -8.74 6.53
C SER A 115 0.29 -8.26 7.45
N ASP A 116 0.28 -7.01 7.91
CA ASP A 116 1.40 -6.41 8.67
C ASP A 116 1.67 -7.13 10.01
N PRO A 117 2.89 -7.67 10.22
CA PRO A 117 3.23 -8.46 11.42
C PRO A 117 3.06 -7.70 12.74
N ILE A 118 3.33 -6.39 12.73
CA ILE A 118 3.36 -5.54 13.92
C ILE A 118 1.97 -4.97 14.16
N GLU A 119 1.41 -4.29 13.16
CA GLU A 119 0.14 -3.56 13.33
C GLU A 119 -1.03 -4.52 13.55
N MET A 120 -1.01 -5.71 12.94
CA MET A 120 -2.07 -6.70 13.09
C MET A 120 -1.89 -7.64 14.28
N GLN A 121 -0.78 -7.52 15.03
CA GLN A 121 -0.51 -8.39 16.18
C GLN A 121 -1.67 -8.39 17.20
N PRO A 122 -2.31 -7.26 17.55
CA PRO A 122 -3.44 -7.26 18.49
C PRO A 122 -4.68 -7.99 17.97
N PHE A 123 -4.92 -7.94 16.65
CA PHE A 123 -6.13 -8.45 16.00
C PHE A 123 -6.05 -9.95 15.68
N LEU A 124 -4.85 -10.46 15.44
CA LEU A 124 -4.61 -11.79 14.87
C LEU A 124 -4.14 -12.84 15.88
N THR A 125 -4.20 -12.54 17.18
CA THR A 125 -3.64 -13.37 18.28
C THR A 125 -4.23 -14.78 18.41
N ARG A 126 -5.44 -15.04 17.89
CA ARG A 126 -6.23 -16.25 18.23
C ARG A 126 -6.31 -17.30 17.13
N ALA A 127 -5.67 -17.09 15.98
CA ALA A 127 -5.79 -17.98 14.83
C ALA A 127 -4.41 -18.44 14.32
N PRO A 128 -4.13 -19.76 14.30
CA PRO A 128 -2.88 -20.27 13.76
C PRO A 128 -2.78 -19.97 12.26
N ASN A 129 -1.58 -19.61 11.81
CA ASN A 129 -1.24 -19.35 10.40
C ASN A 129 -2.18 -18.33 9.72
N VAL A 130 -2.79 -17.43 10.49
CA VAL A 130 -3.84 -16.54 9.98
C VAL A 130 -3.37 -15.62 8.85
N ARG A 131 -2.11 -15.17 8.88
CA ARG A 131 -1.52 -14.34 7.81
C ARG A 131 -1.40 -15.09 6.49
N GLU A 132 -0.98 -16.35 6.54
CA GLU A 132 -0.92 -17.21 5.35
C GLU A 132 -2.32 -17.46 4.81
N ARG A 133 -3.27 -17.81 5.68
CA ARG A 133 -4.67 -18.02 5.30
C ARG A 133 -5.32 -16.78 4.70
N LEU A 134 -5.04 -15.59 5.25
CA LEU A 134 -5.49 -14.31 4.70
C LEU A 134 -4.91 -14.07 3.31
N SER A 135 -3.60 -14.30 3.15
CA SER A 135 -2.93 -14.14 1.86
C SER A 135 -3.47 -15.12 0.81
N ASP A 136 -3.67 -16.39 1.18
CA ASP A 136 -4.21 -17.42 0.29
C ASP A 136 -5.63 -17.07 -0.16
N ALA A 137 -6.50 -16.70 0.77
CA ALA A 137 -7.88 -16.31 0.46
C ALA A 137 -7.95 -15.03 -0.40
N TYR A 138 -7.06 -14.07 -0.16
CA TYR A 138 -6.99 -12.84 -0.94
C TYR A 138 -6.47 -13.07 -2.37
N LEU A 139 -5.52 -14.00 -2.53
CA LEU A 139 -4.86 -14.31 -3.81
C LEU A 139 -5.63 -15.36 -4.65
N GLU A 140 -6.46 -16.21 -4.05
CA GLU A 140 -7.25 -17.23 -4.75
C GLU A 140 -8.04 -16.69 -5.97
N PRO A 141 -8.76 -15.55 -5.88
CA PRO A 141 -9.48 -14.97 -7.03
C PRO A 141 -8.58 -14.58 -8.21
N TRP A 142 -7.27 -14.50 -7.98
CA TRP A 142 -6.25 -14.13 -8.96
C TRP A 142 -5.55 -15.34 -9.61
N ALA A 143 -5.91 -16.57 -9.23
CA ALA A 143 -5.33 -17.80 -9.78
C ALA A 143 -5.47 -17.94 -11.31
N SER A 144 -6.40 -17.18 -11.92
CA SER A 144 -6.54 -17.09 -13.38
C SER A 144 -5.40 -16.33 -14.08
N PHE A 145 -4.61 -15.51 -13.37
CA PHE A 145 -3.51 -14.73 -13.94
C PHE A 145 -2.13 -15.37 -13.75
N ALA A 146 -1.96 -16.13 -12.67
CA ALA A 146 -0.71 -16.83 -12.37
C ALA A 146 -0.94 -17.96 -11.35
N PRO A 147 -0.08 -19.00 -11.33
CA PRO A 147 -0.09 -19.99 -10.26
C PRO A 147 0.10 -19.37 -8.88
N MET A 148 -0.48 -19.98 -7.84
CA MET A 148 -0.47 -19.46 -6.46
C MET A 148 0.94 -19.11 -5.96
N GLU A 149 1.95 -19.95 -6.21
CA GLU A 149 3.34 -19.66 -5.83
C GLU A 149 3.88 -18.37 -6.46
N LYS A 150 3.51 -18.11 -7.73
CA LYS A 150 3.89 -16.89 -8.44
C LYS A 150 3.11 -15.70 -7.90
N LEU A 151 1.80 -15.85 -7.60
CA LEU A 151 1.01 -14.80 -6.95
C LEU A 151 1.57 -14.40 -5.58
N LYS A 152 2.01 -15.36 -4.76
CA LYS A 152 2.69 -15.08 -3.49
C LYS A 152 3.98 -14.28 -3.69
N ARG A 153 4.77 -14.55 -4.74
CA ARG A 153 5.96 -13.75 -5.07
C ARG A 153 5.61 -12.33 -5.52
N ILE A 154 4.60 -12.19 -6.38
CA ILE A 154 4.08 -10.88 -6.82
C ILE A 154 3.57 -10.08 -5.63
N PHE A 155 2.83 -10.73 -4.73
CA PHE A 155 2.33 -10.12 -3.51
C PHE A 155 3.47 -9.60 -2.64
N LYS A 156 4.57 -10.35 -2.46
CA LYS A 156 5.73 -9.85 -1.69
C LYS A 156 6.30 -8.54 -2.23
N LEU A 157 6.35 -8.37 -3.56
CA LEU A 157 6.77 -7.10 -4.17
C LEU A 157 5.75 -5.98 -3.94
N ALA A 158 4.46 -6.29 -4.05
CA ALA A 158 3.39 -5.33 -3.76
C ALA A 158 3.38 -4.91 -2.29
N ASP A 159 3.54 -5.85 -1.37
CA ASP A 159 3.60 -5.63 0.08
C ASP A 159 4.82 -4.79 0.48
N LEU A 160 5.95 -4.96 -0.22
CA LEU A 160 7.14 -4.13 -0.08
C LEU A 160 6.88 -2.67 -0.50
N LEU A 161 6.11 -2.46 -1.58
CA LEU A 161 5.80 -1.14 -2.12
C LEU A 161 4.57 -0.48 -1.51
N ALA A 162 3.68 -1.23 -0.84
CA ALA A 162 2.44 -0.70 -0.29
C ALA A 162 2.66 0.47 0.70
N PRO A 163 3.64 0.43 1.63
CA PRO A 163 3.92 1.58 2.48
C PRO A 163 4.35 2.82 1.67
N LEU A 164 5.13 2.65 0.60
CA LEU A 164 5.49 3.76 -0.29
C LEU A 164 4.24 4.35 -0.96
N HIS A 165 3.32 3.50 -1.43
CA HIS A 165 2.05 3.92 -2.00
C HIS A 165 1.24 4.79 -1.02
N TYR A 166 1.07 4.35 0.23
CA TYR A 166 0.33 5.13 1.22
C TYR A 166 1.10 6.38 1.67
N ALA A 167 2.43 6.34 1.79
CA ALA A 167 3.21 7.55 2.05
C ALA A 167 3.01 8.61 0.94
N THR A 168 3.02 8.21 -0.33
CA THR A 168 2.74 9.11 -1.45
C THR A 168 1.30 9.60 -1.46
N LEU A 169 0.33 8.77 -1.07
CA LEU A 169 -1.07 9.18 -0.91
C LEU A 169 -1.20 10.34 0.09
N TYR A 170 -0.61 10.20 1.28
CA TYR A 170 -0.65 11.26 2.29
C TYR A 170 0.09 12.52 1.85
N HIS A 171 1.28 12.36 1.25
CA HIS A 171 2.12 13.47 0.80
C HIS A 171 1.50 14.29 -0.32
N THR A 172 0.93 13.62 -1.33
CA THR A 172 0.53 14.30 -2.57
C THR A 172 -0.96 14.64 -2.63
N HIS A 173 -1.80 13.97 -1.82
CA HIS A 173 -3.25 14.07 -1.95
C HIS A 173 -3.96 14.36 -0.63
N ILE A 174 -3.71 13.63 0.46
CA ILE A 174 -4.48 13.84 1.69
C ILE A 174 -4.07 15.14 2.37
N LEU A 175 -2.81 15.27 2.81
CA LEU A 175 -2.39 16.41 3.62
C LEU A 175 -2.53 17.76 2.89
N PRO A 176 -2.15 17.92 1.62
CA PRO A 176 -2.33 19.19 0.91
C PRO A 176 -3.79 19.66 0.83
N ASN A 177 -4.76 18.73 0.92
CA ASN A 177 -6.19 19.03 0.84
C ASN A 177 -6.91 18.96 2.20
N MET A 178 -6.14 18.86 3.29
CA MET A 178 -6.68 18.76 4.65
C MET A 178 -6.46 20.08 5.39
N GLU A 179 -7.52 20.61 6.00
CA GLU A 179 -7.44 21.85 6.79
C GLU A 179 -6.62 21.67 8.08
N VAL A 180 -6.72 20.49 8.70
CA VAL A 180 -6.14 20.17 10.01
C VAL A 180 -5.00 19.16 9.87
N GLN A 181 -3.95 19.52 9.14
CA GLN A 181 -2.87 18.60 8.74
C GLN A 181 -2.17 17.88 9.91
N TRP A 182 -2.06 18.53 11.08
CA TRP A 182 -1.35 17.97 12.24
C TRP A 182 -1.95 16.66 12.78
N GLU A 183 -3.23 16.38 12.50
CA GLU A 183 -3.86 15.11 12.88
C GLU A 183 -3.27 13.92 12.12
N MET A 184 -2.83 14.14 10.88
CA MET A 184 -2.41 13.08 9.95
C MET A 184 -0.98 13.25 9.42
N GLU A 185 -0.27 14.33 9.77
CA GLU A 185 1.10 14.59 9.29
C GLU A 185 2.08 13.45 9.60
N LYS A 186 1.81 12.69 10.68
CA LYS A 186 2.61 11.54 11.10
C LYS A 186 2.42 10.30 10.23
N MET A 187 1.43 10.29 9.33
CA MET A 187 1.19 9.14 8.45
C MET A 187 2.31 8.96 7.42
N ILE A 188 2.90 10.06 6.91
CA ILE A 188 4.08 9.98 6.04
C ILE A 188 5.25 9.28 6.73
N PRO A 189 5.77 9.76 7.89
CA PRO A 189 6.88 9.10 8.57
C PRO A 189 6.51 7.68 9.05
N PHE A 190 5.27 7.42 9.44
CA PHE A 190 4.79 6.08 9.79
C PHE A 190 4.98 5.09 8.63
N TYR A 191 4.48 5.43 7.43
CA TYR A 191 4.60 4.55 6.27
C TYR A 191 6.04 4.45 5.75
N LEU A 192 6.82 5.53 5.81
CA LEU A 192 8.25 5.49 5.45
C LEU A 192 9.06 4.58 6.39
N LYS A 193 8.75 4.58 7.70
CA LYS A 193 9.33 3.60 8.65
C LYS A 193 8.90 2.18 8.35
N LYS A 194 7.63 1.98 7.97
CA LYS A 194 7.14 0.67 7.51
C LYS A 194 7.87 0.19 6.26
N LEU A 195 8.09 1.06 5.28
CA LEU A 195 8.89 0.78 4.08
C LEU A 195 10.29 0.26 4.45
N MET A 196 11.04 1.01 5.26
CA MET A 196 12.40 0.60 5.67
C MET A 196 12.43 -0.74 6.42
N ARG A 197 11.44 -1.01 7.27
CA ARG A 197 11.29 -2.29 7.98
C ARG A 197 11.13 -3.45 6.97
N SER A 198 10.29 -3.28 5.96
CA SER A 198 10.08 -4.28 4.91
C SER A 198 11.33 -4.60 4.08
N PHE A 199 12.23 -3.63 3.87
CA PHE A 199 13.52 -3.89 3.21
C PHE A 199 14.54 -4.55 4.14
N SER A 200 14.51 -4.23 5.44
CA SER A 200 15.43 -4.82 6.43
C SER A 200 15.19 -6.32 6.63
N SER A 201 13.94 -6.78 6.52
CA SER A 201 13.58 -8.20 6.68
C SER A 201 13.92 -9.06 5.46
N LEU A 202 14.27 -8.46 4.33
CA LEU A 202 14.54 -9.17 3.07
C LEU A 202 16.04 -9.46 2.82
N ASN A 203 16.96 -9.07 3.71
CA ASN A 203 18.41 -9.21 3.52
C ASN A 203 18.90 -8.71 2.13
N ILE A 204 18.38 -7.57 1.67
CA ILE A 204 18.81 -6.92 0.42
C ILE A 204 19.38 -5.53 0.68
#